data_AF-A0A7V1IF97-F1
#
_entry.id   AF-A0A7V1IF97-F1
#
_cell.length_a   1.000
_cell.length_b   1.000
_cell.length_c   1.000
_cell.angle_alpha   90.00
_cell.angle_beta   90.00
_cell.angle_gamma   90.00
#
_symmetry.space_group_name_H-M   'P 1'
#
loop_
_entity.id
_entity.type
_entity.pdbx_description
1 polymer ?
#
loop_
_entity_poly.entity_id
_entity_poly.type
_entity_poly.pdbx_seq_one_letter_code
_entity_poly.pdbx_strand_id
1 'polypeptide(L)'
;MKLIPLRELPGTPALVADTIEGRARVDFGFPTRVEADLWRARSEQEAKRDRPRKLLVERLLAQSENLDLHEAARKNIEALNEPGTLAVVTGQQAGLGGGPLLTLYKALTAINLARRIQRESGIRTVPLFWTATSDHNLAEAAQVFWINLENRLAWYRADG
;
A
#
# COMPACT_ATOMS: atom_id res chain seq x y z
N MET A 1 -20.05 -14.48 6.34
CA MET A 1 -19.24 -13.45 7.02
C MET A 1 -20.07 -12.19 7.15
N LYS A 2 -20.22 -11.63 8.36
CA LYS A 2 -20.98 -10.39 8.60
C LYS A 2 -20.04 -9.19 8.35
N LEU A 3 -20.46 -8.21 7.55
CA LEU A 3 -19.75 -6.94 7.39
C LEU A 3 -20.20 -6.00 8.50
N ILE A 4 -19.24 -5.37 9.18
CA ILE A 4 -19.49 -4.34 10.20
C ILE A 4 -19.04 -3.00 9.62
N PRO A 5 -19.92 -1.98 9.53
CA PRO A 5 -19.52 -0.65 9.09
C PRO A 5 -18.41 -0.06 9.97
N LEU A 6 -17.43 0.60 9.35
CA LEU A 6 -16.28 1.15 10.09
C LEU A 6 -16.72 2.14 11.18
N ARG A 7 -17.77 2.94 10.91
CA ARG A 7 -18.34 3.89 11.88
C ARG A 7 -18.85 3.23 13.18
N GLU A 8 -19.16 1.94 13.14
CA GLU A 8 -19.61 1.16 14.31
C GLU A 8 -18.44 0.65 15.14
N LEU A 9 -17.20 0.72 14.61
CA LEU A 9 -16.01 0.34 15.37
C LEU A 9 -15.61 1.45 16.34
N PRO A 10 -15.41 1.12 17.64
CA PRO A 10 -14.92 2.07 18.62
C PRO A 10 -13.60 2.72 18.20
N GLY A 11 -13.47 4.03 18.43
CA GLY A 11 -12.24 4.77 18.14
C GLY A 11 -12.04 5.18 16.67
N THR A 12 -12.99 4.88 15.78
CA THR A 12 -12.93 5.36 14.38
C THR A 12 -13.07 6.88 14.34
N PRO A 13 -12.06 7.63 13.83
CA PRO A 13 -12.18 9.08 13.73
C PRO A 13 -13.32 9.48 12.77
N ALA A 14 -14.09 10.51 13.14
CA ALA A 14 -15.23 10.98 12.34
C ALA A 14 -14.82 11.30 10.90
N LEU A 15 -13.66 11.93 10.70
CA LEU A 15 -13.12 12.23 9.37
C LEU A 15 -12.93 10.96 8.53
N VAL A 16 -12.44 9.87 9.11
CA VAL A 16 -12.22 8.60 8.39
C VAL A 16 -13.56 7.98 7.99
N ALA A 17 -14.50 7.90 8.93
CA ALA A 17 -15.85 7.37 8.66
C ALA A 17 -16.58 8.20 7.60
N ASP A 18 -16.56 9.53 7.75
CA ASP A 18 -17.19 10.45 6.81
C ASP A 18 -16.52 10.38 5.43
N THR A 19 -15.20 10.18 5.36
CA THR A 19 -14.48 10.07 4.07
C THR A 19 -14.89 8.81 3.31
N ILE A 20 -14.89 7.66 3.99
CA ILE A 20 -15.24 6.36 3.36
C ILE A 20 -16.69 6.34 2.86
N GLU A 21 -17.58 7.04 3.55
CA GLU A 21 -18.99 7.16 3.18
C GLU A 21 -19.24 8.38 2.26
N GLY A 22 -18.19 9.13 1.92
CA GLY A 22 -18.18 10.44 1.24
C GLY A 22 -19.20 11.45 1.77
N ARG A 23 -19.34 11.48 3.09
CA ARG A 23 -19.96 12.57 3.85
C ARG A 23 -18.94 13.61 4.30
N ALA A 24 -17.64 13.37 4.05
CA ALA A 24 -16.57 14.30 4.40
C ALA A 24 -16.78 15.65 3.71
N ARG A 25 -16.69 16.73 4.48
CA ARG A 25 -16.78 18.12 4.00
C ARG A 25 -15.41 18.71 3.67
N VAL A 26 -14.41 17.85 3.49
CA VAL A 26 -13.04 18.22 3.16
C VAL A 26 -12.79 17.85 1.71
N ASP A 27 -12.37 18.82 0.90
CA ASP A 27 -11.81 18.54 -0.42
C ASP A 27 -10.35 18.12 -0.25
N PHE A 28 -10.07 16.85 -0.48
CA PHE A 28 -8.71 16.32 -0.41
C PHE A 28 -7.90 16.61 -1.68
N GLY A 29 -8.51 17.20 -2.72
CA GLY A 29 -7.88 17.39 -4.03
C GLY A 29 -7.78 16.09 -4.85
N PHE A 30 -8.43 15.02 -4.39
CA PHE A 30 -8.53 13.74 -5.09
C PHE A 30 -9.78 12.96 -4.68
N PRO A 31 -10.30 12.07 -5.55
CA PRO A 31 -11.43 11.22 -5.21
C PRO A 31 -11.10 10.31 -4.02
N THR A 32 -11.94 10.35 -2.99
CA THR A 32 -11.80 9.50 -1.79
C THR A 32 -12.69 8.26 -1.82
N ARG A 33 -13.63 8.20 -2.75
CA ARG A 33 -14.51 7.04 -2.97
C ARG A 33 -13.97 6.10 -4.04
N VAL A 34 -14.28 4.82 -3.88
CA VAL A 34 -13.91 3.75 -4.82
C VAL A 34 -15.04 3.51 -5.82
N GLU A 35 -15.31 4.51 -6.65
CA GLU A 35 -16.28 4.43 -7.76
C GLU A 35 -15.54 4.18 -9.09
N ALA A 36 -15.97 3.16 -9.84
CA ALA A 36 -15.23 2.67 -11.01
C ALA A 36 -15.00 3.76 -12.06
N ASP A 37 -15.98 4.62 -12.32
CA ASP A 37 -15.89 5.67 -13.33
C ASP A 37 -14.90 6.79 -12.92
N LEU A 38 -14.89 7.18 -11.64
CA LEU A 38 -13.91 8.14 -11.12
C LEU A 38 -12.48 7.60 -11.22
N TRP A 39 -12.29 6.32 -10.92
CA TRP A 39 -10.99 5.67 -11.00
C TRP A 39 -10.53 5.48 -12.44
N ARG A 40 -11.45 5.19 -13.36
CA ARG A 40 -11.14 5.11 -14.80
C ARG A 40 -10.66 6.46 -15.32
N ALA A 41 -11.43 7.52 -15.11
CA ALA A 41 -11.07 8.87 -15.56
C ALA A 41 -9.72 9.33 -14.97
N ARG A 42 -9.49 9.07 -13.67
CA ARG A 42 -8.22 9.41 -13.04
C ARG A 42 -7.06 8.56 -13.58
N SER A 43 -7.27 7.27 -13.81
CA SER A 43 -6.25 6.37 -14.35
C SER A 43 -5.80 6.81 -15.74
N GLU A 44 -6.74 7.18 -16.61
CA GLU A 44 -6.45 7.71 -17.95
C GLU A 44 -5.65 9.02 -17.89
N GLN A 45 -5.98 9.92 -16.95
CA GLN A 45 -5.23 11.16 -16.76
C GLN A 45 -3.80 10.88 -16.27
N GLU A 46 -3.64 9.98 -15.29
CA GLU A 46 -2.33 9.66 -14.72
C GLU A 46 -1.43 8.90 -15.70
N ALA A 47 -2.02 8.07 -16.57
CA ALA A 47 -1.28 7.30 -17.59
C ALA A 47 -0.65 8.19 -18.67
N LYS A 48 -1.24 9.36 -18.95
CA LYS A 48 -0.72 10.35 -19.91
C LYS A 48 0.46 11.17 -19.37
N ARG A 49 0.73 11.12 -18.06
CA ARG A 49 1.80 11.93 -17.45
C ARG A 49 3.16 11.30 -17.70
N ASP A 50 4.07 12.11 -18.23
CA ASP A 50 5.47 11.73 -18.37
C ASP A 50 6.16 11.70 -17.01
N ARG A 51 7.00 10.68 -16.80
CA ARG A 51 7.68 10.40 -15.53
C ARG A 51 9.04 9.79 -15.84
N PRO A 52 10.07 9.97 -14.98
CA PRO A 52 11.39 9.36 -15.15
C PRO A 52 11.36 7.84 -14.85
N ARG A 53 10.60 7.08 -15.63
CA ARG A 53 10.34 5.65 -15.45
C ARG A 53 11.61 4.82 -15.53
N LYS A 54 12.47 5.12 -16.50
CA LYS A 54 13.74 4.41 -16.70
C LYS A 54 14.61 4.45 -15.45
N LEU A 55 14.83 5.64 -14.90
CA LEU A 55 15.61 5.81 -13.67
C LEU A 55 14.98 5.06 -12.49
N LEU A 56 13.66 5.11 -12.34
CA LEU A 56 12.97 4.36 -11.29
C LEU A 56 13.20 2.84 -11.43
N VAL A 57 13.02 2.29 -12.62
CA VAL A 57 13.19 0.85 -12.88
C VAL A 57 14.62 0.41 -12.66
N GLU A 58 15.60 1.18 -13.14
CA GLU A 58 17.02 0.91 -12.90
C GLU A 58 17.33 0.85 -11.40
N ARG A 59 16.81 1.80 -10.61
CA ARG A 59 17.03 1.81 -9.14
C ARG A 59 16.34 0.66 -8.43
N LEU A 60 15.12 0.30 -8.82
CA LEU A 60 14.38 -0.82 -8.23
C LEU A 60 15.05 -2.17 -8.54
N LEU A 61 15.52 -2.37 -9.77
CA LEU A 61 16.26 -3.58 -10.14
C LEU A 61 17.58 -3.66 -9.37
N ALA A 62 18.36 -2.58 -9.34
CA ALA A 62 19.63 -2.53 -8.60
C ALA A 62 19.44 -2.82 -7.09
N GLN A 63 18.41 -2.24 -6.46
CA GLN A 63 18.09 -2.51 -5.05
C GLN A 63 17.71 -3.99 -4.81
N SER A 64 17.19 -4.66 -5.83
CA SER A 64 16.72 -6.04 -5.75
C SER A 64 17.77 -7.09 -6.15
N GLU A 65 18.98 -6.69 -6.59
CA GLU A 65 20.00 -7.61 -7.11
C GLU A 65 20.41 -8.68 -6.10
N ASN A 66 20.46 -8.33 -4.81
CA ASN A 66 20.86 -9.23 -3.73
C ASN A 66 19.66 -9.91 -3.04
N LEU A 67 18.45 -9.76 -3.58
CA LEU A 67 17.24 -10.39 -3.07
C LEU A 67 16.85 -11.56 -3.97
N ASP A 68 16.31 -12.63 -3.38
CA ASP A 68 15.64 -13.70 -4.13
C ASP A 68 14.28 -13.19 -4.67
N LEU A 69 14.35 -12.37 -5.71
CA LEU A 69 13.20 -11.67 -6.26
C LEU A 69 12.35 -12.63 -7.08
N HIS A 70 11.15 -12.92 -6.56
CA HIS A 70 10.16 -13.71 -7.29
C HIS A 70 9.87 -13.12 -8.69
N GLU A 71 9.71 -13.99 -9.70
CA GLU A 71 9.54 -13.59 -11.10
C GLU A 71 8.40 -12.59 -11.31
N ALA A 72 7.28 -12.76 -10.61
CA ALA A 72 6.15 -11.84 -10.67
C ALA A 72 6.52 -10.41 -10.21
N ALA A 73 7.40 -10.27 -9.21
CA ALA A 73 7.86 -8.96 -8.75
C ALA A 73 8.81 -8.32 -9.77
N ARG A 74 9.72 -9.11 -10.36
CA ARG A 74 10.58 -8.67 -11.47
C ARG A 74 9.77 -8.12 -12.64
N LYS A 75 8.77 -8.88 -13.11
CA LYS A 75 7.85 -8.47 -14.19
C LYS A 75 7.08 -7.19 -13.85
N ASN A 76 6.73 -6.98 -12.58
CA ASN A 76 6.07 -5.74 -12.16
C ASN A 76 7.02 -4.54 -12.22
N ILE A 77 8.29 -4.72 -11.81
CA ILE A 77 9.30 -3.66 -11.90
C ILE A 77 9.55 -3.30 -13.36
N GLU A 78 9.76 -4.28 -14.23
CA GLU A 78 10.00 -4.08 -15.66
C GLU A 78 8.81 -3.37 -16.34
N ALA A 79 7.58 -3.75 -16.01
CA ALA A 79 6.37 -3.14 -16.56
C ALA A 79 6.25 -1.64 -16.24
N LEU A 80 6.89 -1.12 -15.17
CA LEU A 80 6.88 0.32 -14.87
C LEU A 80 7.61 1.14 -15.95
N ASN A 81 8.48 0.52 -16.75
CA ASN A 81 9.15 1.17 -17.86
C ASN A 81 8.21 1.40 -19.06
N GLU A 82 7.12 0.63 -19.16
CA GLU A 82 6.13 0.80 -20.22
C GLU A 82 5.36 2.12 -20.04
N PRO A 83 5.21 2.93 -21.10
CA PRO A 83 4.40 4.15 -21.06
C PRO A 83 2.97 3.85 -20.61
N GLY A 84 2.43 4.70 -19.73
CA GLY A 84 1.08 4.54 -19.22
C GLY A 84 0.93 3.58 -18.04
N THR A 85 1.91 2.73 -17.71
CA THR A 85 1.81 1.84 -16.54
C THR A 85 1.62 2.65 -15.25
N LEU A 86 0.61 2.28 -14.47
CA LEU A 86 0.30 2.89 -13.19
C LEU A 86 0.84 2.05 -12.04
N ALA A 87 0.98 2.68 -10.87
CA ALA A 87 1.33 2.00 -9.64
C ALA A 87 0.33 2.34 -8.53
N VAL A 88 -0.12 1.32 -7.80
CA VAL A 88 -0.78 1.51 -6.51
C VAL A 88 0.29 1.42 -5.44
N VAL A 89 0.55 2.53 -4.76
CA VAL A 89 1.60 2.63 -3.76
C VAL A 89 1.00 2.67 -2.37
N THR A 90 1.54 1.85 -1.48
CA THR A 90 1.33 1.95 -0.04
C THR A 90 2.67 1.75 0.66
N GLY A 91 2.73 1.90 1.98
CA GLY A 91 3.96 1.68 2.71
C GLY A 91 3.79 1.57 4.21
N GLN A 92 4.87 1.13 4.84
CA GLN A 92 5.04 1.08 6.28
C GLN A 92 6.53 1.08 6.64
N GLN A 93 6.85 1.50 7.86
CA GLN A 93 8.19 1.31 8.44
C GLN A 93 8.56 -0.19 8.48
N ALA A 94 9.86 -0.48 8.41
CA ALA A 94 10.38 -1.84 8.54
C ALA A 94 10.34 -2.30 10.00
N GLY A 95 9.19 -2.82 10.44
CA GLY A 95 9.03 -3.36 11.79
C GLY A 95 9.64 -4.75 11.96
N LEU A 96 10.18 -5.03 13.15
CA LEU A 96 10.68 -6.33 13.55
C LEU A 96 9.57 -7.40 13.37
N GLY A 97 9.95 -8.56 12.81
CA GLY A 97 8.99 -9.63 12.51
C GLY A 97 7.92 -9.27 11.47
N GLY A 98 8.14 -8.24 10.64
CA GLY A 98 7.15 -7.73 9.68
C GLY A 98 6.23 -6.64 10.25
N GLY A 99 6.43 -6.27 11.51
CA GLY A 99 5.65 -5.25 12.20
C GLY A 99 4.19 -5.66 12.44
N PRO A 100 3.28 -4.68 12.58
CA PRO A 100 1.86 -4.97 12.79
C PRO A 100 1.25 -5.72 11.60
N LEU A 101 0.20 -6.52 11.84
CA LEU A 101 -0.57 -7.17 10.76
C LEU A 101 -1.09 -6.17 9.70
N LEU A 102 -1.26 -4.91 10.08
CA LEU A 102 -1.60 -3.82 9.17
C LEU A 102 -0.62 -3.70 7.99
N THR A 103 0.67 -4.03 8.17
CA THR A 103 1.68 -4.09 7.09
C THR A 103 1.22 -5.04 5.98
N LEU A 104 0.82 -6.26 6.36
CA LEU A 104 0.34 -7.28 5.42
C LEU A 104 -0.99 -6.86 4.78
N TYR A 105 -1.92 -6.31 5.57
CA TYR A 105 -3.19 -5.83 5.04
C TYR A 105 -3.01 -4.69 4.03
N LYS A 106 -2.08 -3.76 4.26
CA LYS A 106 -1.72 -2.72 3.29
C LYS A 106 -1.19 -3.33 2.00
N ALA A 107 -0.23 -4.25 2.07
CA ALA A 107 0.35 -4.91 0.91
C ALA A 107 -0.72 -5.66 0.08
N LEU A 108 -1.55 -6.47 0.74
CA LEU A 108 -2.66 -7.19 0.10
C LEU A 108 -3.69 -6.23 -0.52
N THR A 109 -3.98 -5.12 0.16
CA THR A 109 -4.88 -4.09 -0.35
C THR A 109 -4.31 -3.46 -1.62
N ALA A 110 -3.02 -3.11 -1.65
CA ALA A 110 -2.37 -2.57 -2.83
C ALA A 110 -2.41 -3.54 -4.01
N ILE A 111 -2.16 -4.83 -3.78
CA ILE A 111 -2.26 -5.89 -4.80
C ILE A 111 -3.68 -5.98 -5.37
N ASN A 112 -4.68 -6.08 -4.50
CA ASN A 112 -6.08 -6.21 -4.92
C ASN A 112 -6.59 -4.95 -5.63
N LEU A 113 -6.18 -3.79 -5.16
CA LEU A 113 -6.54 -2.52 -5.76
C LEU A 113 -5.89 -2.34 -7.14
N ALA A 114 -4.60 -2.67 -7.29
CA ALA A 114 -3.92 -2.65 -8.59
C ALA A 114 -4.63 -3.56 -9.62
N ARG A 115 -5.00 -4.78 -9.21
CA ARG A 115 -5.79 -5.70 -10.04
C ARG A 115 -7.15 -5.13 -10.40
N ARG A 116 -7.84 -4.51 -9.45
CA ARG A 116 -9.16 -3.90 -9.67
C ARG A 116 -9.08 -2.78 -10.69
N ILE A 117 -8.14 -1.84 -10.51
CA ILE A 117 -7.92 -0.72 -11.44
C ILE A 117 -7.62 -1.26 -12.83
N GLN A 118 -6.68 -2.20 -12.95
CA GLN A 118 -6.33 -2.76 -14.26
C GLN A 118 -7.54 -3.38 -14.97
N ARG A 119 -8.43 -4.09 -14.25
CA ARG A 119 -9.66 -4.62 -14.85
C ARG A 119 -10.66 -3.55 -15.25
N GLU A 120 -10.79 -2.49 -14.46
CA GLU A 120 -11.82 -1.45 -14.66
C GLU A 120 -11.41 -0.39 -15.70
N SER A 121 -10.11 -0.10 -15.82
CA SER A 121 -9.57 0.90 -16.75
C SER A 121 -8.87 0.29 -17.98
N GLY A 122 -8.48 -0.98 -17.94
CA GLY A 122 -7.66 -1.61 -18.97
C GLY A 122 -6.18 -1.20 -18.95
N ILE A 123 -5.76 -0.34 -18.01
CA ILE A 123 -4.39 0.17 -17.93
C ILE A 123 -3.54 -0.73 -17.02
N ARG A 124 -2.37 -1.15 -17.51
CA ARG A 124 -1.40 -1.94 -16.73
C ARG A 124 -1.13 -1.24 -15.40
N THR A 125 -1.42 -1.94 -14.29
CA THR A 125 -1.29 -1.37 -12.95
C THR A 125 -0.59 -2.35 -12.02
N VAL A 126 0.50 -1.93 -11.40
CA VAL A 126 1.31 -2.78 -10.52
C VAL A 126 1.24 -2.33 -9.06
N PRO A 127 1.30 -3.25 -8.07
CA PRO A 127 1.42 -2.87 -6.68
C PRO A 127 2.87 -2.53 -6.32
N LEU A 128 3.06 -1.47 -5.55
CA LEU A 128 4.34 -1.10 -4.94
C LEU A 128 4.17 -0.94 -3.43
N PHE A 129 5.04 -1.59 -2.68
CA PHE A 129 5.14 -1.43 -1.23
C PHE A 129 6.42 -0.66 -0.90
N TRP A 130 6.26 0.55 -0.38
CA TRP A 130 7.35 1.41 0.08
C TRP A 130 7.72 1.05 1.52
N THR A 131 8.93 0.53 1.71
CA THR A 131 9.50 0.30 3.04
C THR A 131 10.14 1.60 3.55
N ALA A 132 9.53 2.25 4.53
CA ALA A 132 9.99 3.54 5.06
C ALA A 132 11.17 3.36 6.04
N THR A 133 12.35 3.02 5.50
CA THR A 133 13.55 2.71 6.29
C THR A 133 14.31 3.94 6.80
N SER A 134 14.01 5.13 6.29
CA SER A 134 14.63 6.40 6.72
C SER A 134 13.88 7.09 7.87
N ASP A 135 12.91 6.41 8.49
CA ASP A 135 12.19 6.97 9.61
C ASP A 135 13.04 6.89 10.88
N HIS A 136 13.08 7.98 11.63
CA HIS A 136 13.99 8.14 12.77
C HIS A 136 13.47 7.44 14.04
N ASN A 137 12.28 6.82 13.98
CA ASN A 137 11.69 6.12 15.11
C ASN A 137 12.09 4.63 15.17
N LEU A 138 13.40 4.38 15.33
CA LEU A 138 13.95 3.03 15.49
C LEU A 138 13.37 2.28 16.71
N ALA A 139 12.95 3.01 17.74
CA ALA A 139 12.41 2.44 18.97
C ALA A 139 11.07 1.71 18.77
N GLU A 140 10.23 2.20 17.84
CA GLU A 140 8.96 1.57 17.47
C GLU A 140 9.19 0.40 16.50
N ALA A 141 10.08 0.56 15.53
CA ALA A 141 10.41 -0.49 14.56
C ALA A 141 11.07 -1.72 15.21
N ALA A 142 11.76 -1.57 16.34
CA ALA A 142 12.45 -2.66 17.04
C ALA A 142 11.54 -3.54 17.91
N GLN A 143 10.21 -3.33 17.90
CA GLN A 143 9.26 -4.06 18.73
C GLN A 143 8.34 -4.97 17.91
N VAL A 144 8.01 -6.13 18.46
CA VAL A 144 7.02 -7.06 17.90
C VAL A 144 6.12 -7.60 19.00
N PHE A 145 4.83 -7.78 18.68
CA PHE A 145 3.81 -8.31 19.58
C PHE A 145 3.24 -9.61 19.02
N TRP A 146 2.95 -10.58 19.87
CA TRP A 146 2.25 -11.81 19.50
C TRP A 146 1.34 -12.29 20.62
N ILE A 147 0.39 -13.16 20.27
CA ILE A 147 -0.43 -13.86 21.26
C ILE A 147 0.26 -15.18 21.58
N ASN A 148 0.57 -15.39 22.86
CA ASN A 148 1.21 -16.62 23.32
C ASN A 148 0.19 -17.76 23.51
N LEU A 149 0.66 -18.97 23.87
CA LEU A 149 -0.19 -20.15 24.04
C LEU A 149 -1.23 -20.01 25.16
N GLU A 150 -1.04 -19.07 26.08
CA GLU A 150 -2.00 -18.76 27.15
C GLU A 150 -2.95 -17.61 26.78
N ASN A 151 -3.06 -17.24 25.50
CA ASN A 151 -3.87 -16.13 25.00
C ASN A 151 -3.51 -14.76 25.60
N ARG A 152 -2.26 -14.57 26.03
CA ARG A 152 -1.76 -13.29 26.51
C ARG A 152 -0.98 -12.57 25.42
N LEU A 153 -1.10 -11.24 25.40
CA LEU A 153 -0.25 -10.39 24.57
C LEU A 153 1.17 -10.44 25.15
N ALA A 154 2.08 -11.03 24.40
CA ALA A 154 3.51 -11.00 24.65
C ALA A 154 4.18 -10.05 23.65
N TRP A 155 5.36 -9.57 24.01
CA TRP A 155 6.14 -8.68 23.17
C TRP A 155 7.63 -8.91 23.34
N TYR A 156 8.38 -8.50 22.33
CA TYR A 156 9.84 -8.48 22.31
C TYR A 156 10.30 -7.16 21.72
N ARG A 157 11.36 -6.61 22.31
CA ARG A 157 12.09 -5.48 21.76
C ARG A 157 13.53 -5.92 21.55
N ALA A 158 14.05 -5.71 20.35
CA ALA A 158 15.48 -5.86 20.13
C ALA A 158 16.20 -4.68 20.81
N ASP A 159 17.08 -5.00 21.75
CA ASP A 159 18.05 -4.05 22.26
C ASP A 159 19.18 -3.92 21.20
N GLY A 160 19.53 -2.68 20.86
CA GLY A 160 20.55 -2.37 19.86
C GLY A 160 21.97 -2.55 20.36
#